data_AF-A0A1I5YZS8-F1
#
_entry.id   AF-A0A1I5YZS8-F1
#
_cell.length_a   1.000
_cell.length_b   1.000
_cell.length_c   1.000
_cell.angle_alpha   90.00
_cell.angle_beta   90.00
_cell.angle_gamma   90.00
#
_symmetry.space_group_name_H-M   'P 1'
#
loop_
_entity.id
_entity.type
_entity.pdbx_description
1 polymer ?
#
loop_
_entity_poly.entity_id
_entity_poly.type
_entity_poly.pdbx_seq_one_letter_code
_entity_poly.pdbx_strand_id
1 'polypeptide(L)'
;MCLNEEKWLSDKYEVRKLSESDIPDIFALCKENTLYYQYCPPFVTQDSIREDMNVLPPGKQMEDKHYIGFFDHNKLIAIMDLIERFPDEKTAFIGFFMTNVLIQKRGTVTVAQRIL
;
A
#
# COMPACT_ATOMS: atom_id res chain seq x y z
N MET A 1 10.62 5.50 21.38
CA MET A 1 11.19 5.54 20.02
C MET A 1 10.56 4.37 19.29
N CYS A 2 9.57 4.62 18.43
CA CYS A 2 8.96 3.55 17.64
C CYS A 2 10.00 3.13 16.59
N LEU A 3 10.49 1.90 16.71
CA LEU A 3 11.32 1.31 15.67
C LEU A 3 10.40 1.14 14.46
N ASN A 4 10.73 1.75 13.33
CA ASN A 4 10.04 1.48 12.06
C ASN A 4 10.33 0.02 11.70
N GLU A 5 9.39 -0.87 11.99
CA GLU A 5 9.49 -2.33 11.84
C GLU A 5 9.75 -2.73 10.36
N GLU A 6 9.52 -1.82 9.42
CA GLU A 6 9.52 -2.04 7.98
C GLU A 6 10.78 -1.53 7.26
N LYS A 7 11.81 -1.06 8.00
CA LYS A 7 13.03 -0.51 7.40
C LYS A 7 13.72 -1.47 6.41
N TRP A 8 13.55 -2.78 6.59
CA TRP A 8 14.13 -3.82 5.73
C TRP A 8 13.62 -3.80 4.28
N LEU A 9 12.51 -3.10 3.98
CA LEU A 9 11.93 -3.03 2.64
C LEU A 9 12.68 -2.07 1.70
N SER A 10 13.46 -1.13 2.23
CA SER A 10 14.24 -0.22 1.39
C SER A 10 15.42 0.41 2.13
N ASP A 11 16.59 0.37 1.50
CA ASP A 11 17.75 1.15 1.94
C ASP A 11 17.74 2.60 1.43
N LYS A 12 16.84 2.92 0.48
CA LYS A 12 16.81 4.20 -0.23
C LYS A 12 15.68 5.12 0.25
N TYR A 13 14.51 4.55 0.52
CA TYR A 13 13.32 5.31 0.91
C TYR A 13 13.03 5.09 2.39
N GLU A 14 12.46 6.11 3.03
CA GLU A 14 11.92 5.91 4.36
C GLU A 14 10.64 5.08 4.25
N VAL A 15 10.56 4.02 5.05
CA VAL A 15 9.44 3.08 5.04
C VAL A 15 8.80 3.08 6.43
N ARG A 16 7.48 3.27 6.48
CA ARG A 16 6.70 3.19 7.73
C ARG A 16 5.27 2.71 7.49
N LYS A 17 4.66 2.11 8.51
CA LYS A 17 3.21 1.89 8.56
C LYS A 17 2.45 3.21 8.42
N LEU A 18 1.36 3.16 7.66
CA LEU A 18 0.42 4.24 7.47
C LEU A 18 -0.73 4.09 8.45
N SER A 19 -1.27 5.22 8.88
CA SER A 19 -2.43 5.29 9.78
C SER A 19 -3.54 6.12 9.16
N GLU A 20 -4.70 6.21 9.81
CA GLU A 20 -5.82 7.01 9.31
C GLU A 20 -5.45 8.48 9.06
N SER A 21 -4.47 9.04 9.78
CA SER A 21 -4.03 10.41 9.54
C SER A 21 -3.36 10.60 8.17
N ASP A 22 -2.89 9.52 7.55
CA ASP A 22 -2.22 9.53 6.25
C ASP A 22 -3.20 9.37 5.07
N ILE A 23 -4.49 9.11 5.32
CA ILE A 23 -5.53 8.94 4.28
C ILE A 23 -5.54 10.08 3.24
N PRO A 24 -5.41 11.36 3.63
CA PRO A 24 -5.35 12.45 2.64
C PRO A 24 -4.18 12.30 1.65
N ASP A 25 -3.01 11.88 2.13
CA ASP A 25 -1.81 11.70 1.30
C ASP A 25 -1.92 10.46 0.41
N ILE A 26 -2.47 9.37 0.95
CA ILE A 26 -2.78 8.15 0.19
C ILE A 26 -3.75 8.48 -0.94
N PHE A 27 -4.83 9.21 -0.64
CA PHE A 27 -5.81 9.64 -1.62
C PHE A 27 -5.18 10.52 -2.71
N ALA A 28 -4.32 11.47 -2.32
CA ALA A 28 -3.62 12.34 -3.25
C ALA A 28 -2.69 11.56 -4.20
N LEU A 29 -2.06 10.48 -3.73
CA LEU A 29 -1.25 9.59 -4.57
C LEU A 29 -2.13 8.73 -5.49
N CYS A 30 -3.17 8.12 -4.95
CA CYS A 30 -4.02 7.18 -5.67
C CYS A 30 -4.82 7.88 -6.77
N LYS A 31 -5.46 9.01 -6.50
CA LYS A 31 -6.36 9.68 -7.45
C LYS A 31 -5.70 10.03 -8.80
N GLU A 32 -4.38 10.25 -8.80
CA GLU A 32 -3.61 10.56 -10.01
C GLU A 32 -3.45 9.33 -10.93
N ASN A 33 -3.69 8.13 -10.41
CA ASN A 33 -3.65 6.86 -11.15
C ASN A 33 -4.97 6.60 -11.90
N THR A 34 -5.45 7.56 -12.67
CA THR A 34 -6.75 7.49 -13.37
C THR A 34 -6.86 6.28 -14.32
N LEU A 35 -5.77 5.93 -15.00
CA LEU A 35 -5.73 4.77 -15.90
C LEU A 35 -5.96 3.45 -15.16
N TYR A 36 -5.44 3.32 -13.93
CA TYR A 36 -5.66 2.14 -13.11
C TYR A 36 -7.16 1.95 -12.84
N TYR A 37 -7.85 3.01 -12.41
CA TYR A 37 -9.28 2.95 -12.12
C TYR A 37 -10.18 2.82 -13.35
N GLN A 38 -9.67 3.15 -14.54
CA GLN A 38 -10.36 2.85 -15.80
C GLN A 38 -10.45 1.33 -16.05
N TYR A 39 -9.41 0.58 -15.70
CA TYR A 39 -9.39 -0.89 -15.84
C TYR A 39 -9.83 -1.63 -14.58
N CYS A 40 -9.74 -0.99 -13.41
CA CYS A 40 -10.05 -1.57 -12.10
C CYS A 40 -11.00 -0.65 -11.29
N PRO A 41 -12.28 -0.52 -11.70
CA PRO A 41 -13.26 0.24 -10.93
C PRO A 41 -13.55 -0.42 -9.55
N PRO A 42 -14.04 0.34 -8.55
CA PRO A 42 -14.45 1.75 -8.58
C PRO A 42 -13.27 2.73 -8.40
N PHE A 43 -13.52 4.02 -8.68
CA PHE A 43 -12.53 5.08 -8.40
C PHE A 43 -12.28 5.21 -6.89
N VAL A 44 -11.04 5.55 -6.52
CA VAL A 44 -10.65 5.69 -5.11
C VAL A 44 -11.41 6.80 -4.40
N THR A 45 -11.78 6.54 -3.16
CA THR A 45 -12.31 7.52 -2.21
C THR A 45 -11.54 7.42 -0.89
N GLN A 46 -11.66 8.42 -0.02
CA GLN A 46 -11.06 8.31 1.32
C GLN A 46 -11.70 7.19 2.14
N ASP A 47 -12.99 6.94 1.95
CA ASP A 47 -13.69 5.84 2.62
C ASP A 47 -13.25 4.49 2.10
N SER A 48 -13.04 4.33 0.79
CA SER A 48 -12.50 3.09 0.23
C SER A 48 -11.09 2.82 0.74
N ILE A 49 -10.25 3.85 0.91
CA ILE A 49 -8.92 3.69 1.52
C ILE A 49 -9.05 3.23 2.97
N ARG A 50 -9.94 3.85 3.76
CA ARG A 50 -10.16 3.45 5.15
C ARG A 50 -10.64 2.00 5.24
N GLU A 51 -11.54 1.58 4.36
CA GLU A 51 -11.97 0.19 4.25
C GLU A 51 -10.79 -0.72 3.89
N ASP A 52 -10.05 -0.41 2.83
CA ASP A 52 -8.89 -1.17 2.36
C ASP A 52 -7.81 -1.33 3.45
N MET A 53 -7.59 -0.31 4.29
CA MET A 53 -6.66 -0.39 5.42
C MET A 53 -7.08 -1.42 6.49
N ASN A 54 -8.36 -1.78 6.55
CA ASN A 54 -8.92 -2.71 7.55
C ASN A 54 -9.36 -4.07 6.97
N VAL A 55 -9.43 -4.22 5.64
CA VAL A 55 -9.79 -5.49 4.99
C VAL A 55 -8.67 -6.52 5.18
N LEU A 56 -9.05 -7.73 5.58
CA LEU A 56 -8.15 -8.87 5.78
C LEU A 56 -8.68 -10.09 5.00
N PRO A 57 -7.80 -10.94 4.46
CA PRO A 57 -8.23 -12.22 3.94
C PRO A 57 -8.70 -13.15 5.08
N PRO A 58 -9.51 -14.18 4.78
CA PRO A 58 -10.05 -15.08 5.80
C PRO A 58 -8.95 -15.72 6.65
N GLY A 59 -9.13 -15.69 7.97
CA GLY A 59 -8.20 -16.29 8.94
C GLY A 59 -6.95 -15.45 9.26
N LYS A 60 -6.88 -14.21 8.78
CA LYS A 60 -5.81 -13.26 9.14
C LYS A 60 -6.29 -12.21 10.12
N GLN A 61 -5.32 -11.69 10.88
CA GLN A 61 -5.53 -10.66 11.88
C GLN A 61 -4.80 -9.37 11.47
N MET A 62 -5.13 -8.25 12.11
CA MET A 62 -4.54 -6.95 11.77
C MET A 62 -3.02 -6.92 12.01
N GLU A 63 -2.51 -7.75 12.91
CA GLU A 63 -1.09 -7.89 13.18
C GLU A 63 -0.33 -8.53 12.01
N ASP A 64 -1.01 -9.32 11.17
CA ASP A 64 -0.44 -9.93 9.96
C ASP A 64 -0.45 -8.95 8.76
N LYS A 65 -1.11 -7.80 8.89
CA LYS A 65 -1.29 -6.82 7.81
C LYS A 65 -0.40 -5.61 8.01
N HIS A 66 0.27 -5.24 6.93
CA HIS A 66 1.12 -4.06 6.87
C HIS A 66 0.67 -3.19 5.71
N TYR A 67 -0.05 -2.11 6.03
CA TYR A 67 -0.34 -1.03 5.10
C TYR A 67 0.77 0.02 5.22
N ILE A 68 1.70 0.03 4.26
CA ILE A 68 3.00 0.70 4.36
C ILE A 68 3.12 1.80 3.30
N GLY A 69 3.74 2.91 3.68
CA GLY A 69 4.12 3.99 2.79
C GLY A 69 5.63 4.04 2.58
N PHE A 70 6.01 4.32 1.34
CA PHE A 70 7.39 4.65 0.96
C PHE A 70 7.49 6.16 0.76
N PHE A 71 8.45 6.76 1.44
CA PHE A 71 8.67 8.19 1.46
C PHE A 71 10.04 8.53 0.88
N ASP A 72 10.04 9.45 -0.09
CA ASP A 72 11.24 10.15 -0.53
C ASP A 72 11.26 11.50 0.16
N HIS A 73 12.14 11.65 1.15
CA HIS A 73 12.08 12.75 2.13
C HIS A 73 10.68 12.78 2.80
N ASN A 74 9.92 13.87 2.65
CA ASN A 74 8.59 14.00 3.25
C ASN A 74 7.44 13.68 2.28
N LYS A 75 7.75 13.16 1.08
CA LYS A 75 6.72 12.90 0.06
C LYS A 75 6.41 11.42 -0.03
N LEU A 76 5.13 11.07 0.13
CA LEU A 76 4.65 9.72 -0.15
C LEU A 76 4.78 9.43 -1.65
N ILE A 77 5.60 8.43 -1.99
CA ILE A 77 5.89 8.04 -3.37
C ILE A 77 5.30 6.68 -3.75
N ALA A 78 5.03 5.81 -2.77
CA ALA A 78 4.34 4.55 -3.01
C ALA A 78 3.62 4.06 -1.75
N ILE A 79 2.63 3.21 -1.95
CA ILE A 79 1.89 2.50 -0.91
C ILE A 79 1.87 1.01 -1.21
N MET A 80 1.90 0.20 -0.17
CA MET A 80 1.87 -1.25 -0.25
C MET A 80 0.98 -1.84 0.85
N ASP A 81 0.10 -2.76 0.47
CA ASP A 81 -0.64 -3.63 1.38
C ASP A 81 -0.01 -5.02 1.32
N LEU A 82 0.61 -5.42 2.43
CA LEU A 82 1.32 -6.68 2.60
C LEU A 82 0.65 -7.50 3.70
N ILE A 83 0.29 -8.75 3.39
CA ILE A 83 -0.22 -9.72 4.35
C ILE A 83 0.84 -10.80 4.56
N GLU A 84 1.35 -10.94 5.77
CA GLU A 84 2.29 -11.99 6.11
C GLU A 84 1.59 -13.36 6.24
N ARG A 85 2.36 -14.42 5.96
CA ARG A 85 1.96 -15.82 6.16
C ARG A 85 0.69 -16.22 5.39
N PHE A 86 0.48 -15.66 4.21
CA PHE A 86 -0.69 -15.92 3.37
C PHE A 86 -0.28 -16.34 1.94
N PRO A 87 -0.87 -17.42 1.37
CA PRO A 87 -1.86 -18.31 1.97
C PRO A 87 -1.28 -19.34 2.95
N ASP A 88 0.05 -19.38 3.13
CA ASP A 88 0.76 -20.26 4.07
C ASP A 88 1.80 -19.52 4.90
N GLU A 89 2.31 -20.14 5.97
CA GLU A 89 3.26 -19.56 6.93
C GLU A 89 4.60 -19.07 6.35
N LYS A 90 4.92 -19.38 5.08
CA LYS A 90 6.20 -19.03 4.45
C LYS A 90 6.05 -17.99 3.34
N THR A 91 4.81 -17.58 3.05
CA THR A 91 4.50 -16.69 1.94
C THR A 91 4.00 -15.35 2.45
N ALA A 92 4.49 -14.26 1.87
CA ALA A 92 3.90 -12.93 2.07
C ALA A 92 3.14 -12.55 0.80
N PHE A 93 1.95 -12.00 0.96
CA PHE A 93 1.05 -11.65 -0.11
C PHE A 93 0.94 -10.14 -0.25
N ILE A 94 1.13 -9.62 -1.46
CA ILE A 94 0.97 -8.18 -1.76
C ILE A 94 -0.41 -7.99 -2.40
N GLY A 95 -1.36 -7.47 -1.63
CA GLY A 95 -2.72 -7.22 -2.12
C GLY A 95 -2.82 -5.96 -2.96
N PHE A 96 -2.07 -4.93 -2.59
CA PHE A 96 -2.11 -3.65 -3.27
C PHE A 96 -0.73 -3.01 -3.29
N PHE A 97 -0.29 -2.56 -4.45
CA PHE A 97 0.95 -1.80 -4.59
C PHE A 97 0.78 -0.72 -5.65
N MET A 98 0.85 0.53 -5.22
CA MET A 98 0.68 1.68 -6.10
C MET A 98 1.78 2.69 -5.87
N THR A 99 2.33 3.21 -6.96
CA THR A 99 3.36 4.26 -6.94
C THR A 99 2.80 5.55 -7.48
N ASN A 100 3.39 6.68 -7.10
CA ASN A 100 3.05 7.98 -7.63
C ASN A 100 3.31 8.00 -9.15
N VAL A 101 2.33 8.49 -9.93
CA VAL A 101 2.39 8.49 -11.41
C VAL A 101 3.64 9.17 -11.97
N LEU A 102 4.20 10.16 -11.26
CA LEU A 102 5.40 10.90 -11.70
C LEU A 102 6.67 10.06 -11.63
N ILE A 103 6.68 8.96 -10.87
CA ILE A 103 7.81 8.04 -10.76
C ILE A 103 7.55 6.69 -11.46
N GLN A 104 6.37 6.52 -12.07
CA GLN A 104 6.07 5.38 -12.92
C GLN A 104 6.89 5.43 -14.22
N LYS A 105 7.12 4.26 -14.86
CA LYS A 105 7.98 4.07 -16.05
C LYS A 105 9.50 4.04 -15.80
N ARG A 106 9.94 3.92 -14.55
CA ARG A 106 11.36 3.67 -14.18
C ARG A 106 11.65 2.23 -13.72
N GLY A 107 10.82 1.27 -14.15
CA GLY A 107 10.86 -0.13 -13.68
C GLY A 107 9.99 -0.41 -12.45
N THR A 108 9.18 0.56 -12.02
CA THR A 108 8.30 0.47 -10.84
C THR A 108 6.98 -0.22 -11.23
N VAL A 109 6.71 -1.36 -10.60
CA VAL A 109 5.56 -2.22 -10.86
C VAL A 109 4.27 -1.56 -10.35
N THR A 110 3.18 -1.69 -11.11
CA THR A 110 1.81 -1.60 -10.57
C THR A 110 1.36 -3.04 -10.32
N VAL A 111 1.38 -3.52 -9.07
CA VAL A 111 0.74 -4.78 -8.72
C VAL A 111 -0.57 -4.44 -8.01
N ALA A 112 -1.69 -4.67 -8.69
CA ALA A 112 -2.97 -4.76 -8.04
C ALA A 112 -3.47 -6.19 -8.21
N GLN A 113 -3.28 -7.01 -7.19
CA GLN A 113 -3.97 -8.28 -7.07
C GLN A 113 -5.07 -8.07 -6.05
N ARG A 114 -6.21 -7.57 -6.52
CA ARG A 114 -7.43 -7.53 -5.70
C ARG A 114 -7.81 -8.98 -5.37
N ILE A 115 -7.47 -9.44 -4.17
CA ILE A 115 -8.12 -10.62 -3.59
C ILE A 115 -9.49 -10.15 -3.12
N LEU A 116 -10.51 -10.47 -3.91
CA LEU A 116 -11.83 -10.82 -3.42
C LEU A 116 -12.15 -12.21 -3.97
#